data_AF-A0A929D886-F1
#
_entry.id   AF-A0A929D886-F1
#
_cell.length_a   1.000
_cell.length_b   1.000
_cell.length_c   1.000
_cell.angle_alpha   90.00
_cell.angle_beta   90.00
_cell.angle_gamma   90.00
#
_symmetry.space_group_name_H-M   'P 1'
#
loop_
_entity.id
_entity.type
_entity.pdbx_description
1 polymer ?
#
loop_
_entity_poly.entity_id
_entity_poly.type
_entity_poly.pdbx_seq_one_letter_code
_entity_poly.pdbx_strand_id
1 'polypeptide(L)' 'MARERVMIDGNTAAATVAHALSEIVAIYPITPSSSMGELADELSAKGET' A
#
# COMPACT_ATOMS: atom_id res chain seq x y z
N MET A 1 22.44 3.47 -5.49
CA MET A 1 21.80 2.21 -5.92
C MET A 1 20.92 2.48 -7.12
N ALA A 2 20.90 1.61 -8.13
CA ALA A 2 19.93 1.73 -9.22
C ALA A 2 18.52 1.45 -8.65
N ARG A 3 17.52 2.25 -9.03
CA ARG A 3 16.12 1.98 -8.66
C ARG A 3 15.64 0.74 -9.39
N GLU A 4 15.06 -0.20 -8.65
CA GLU A 4 14.34 -1.32 -9.22
C GLU A 4 13.09 -0.83 -9.95
N ARG A 5 12.82 -1.39 -11.13
CA ARG A 5 11.60 -1.12 -11.89
C ARG A 5 10.69 -2.33 -11.76
N VAL A 6 9.50 -2.10 -11.24
CA VAL A 6 8.48 -3.13 -11.04
C VAL A 6 7.24 -2.83 -11.87
N MET A 7 6.56 -3.87 -12.34
CA MET A 7 5.28 -3.76 -13.04
C MET A 7 4.15 -3.97 -12.03
N ILE A 8 3.50 -2.87 -11.64
CA ILE A 8 2.41 -2.85 -10.65
C ILE A 8 1.30 -1.91 -11.11
N ASP A 9 0.09 -2.08 -10.57
CA ASP A 9 -0.99 -1.13 -10.79
C ASP A 9 -0.84 0.14 -9.95
N GLY A 10 -1.69 1.14 -10.22
CA GLY A 10 -1.65 2.43 -9.55
C GLY A 10 -2.03 2.38 -8.06
N ASN A 11 -2.94 1.48 -7.66
CA ASN A 11 -3.34 1.34 -6.26
C ASN A 11 -2.19 0.72 -5.46
N THR A 12 -1.55 -0.33 -5.99
CA THR A 12 -0.36 -0.92 -5.36
C THR A 12 0.74 0.13 -5.22
N ALA A 13 1.03 0.89 -6.28
CA ALA A 13 2.06 1.94 -6.24
C ALA A 13 1.77 3.01 -5.17
N ALA A 14 0.52 3.47 -5.07
CA ALA A 14 0.11 4.46 -4.09
C ALA A 14 0.15 3.89 -2.65
N ALA A 15 -0.36 2.68 -2.45
CA ALA A 15 -0.41 2.03 -1.14
C ALA A 15 0.98 1.70 -0.57
N THR A 16 1.94 1.27 -1.39
CA THR A 16 3.32 1.05 -0.94
C THR A 16 3.93 2.31 -0.33
N VAL A 17 3.74 3.47 -0.99
CA VAL A 17 4.27 4.75 -0.48
C VAL A 17 3.45 5.25 0.71
N ALA A 18 2.12 5.13 0.66
CA ALA A 18 1.26 5.57 1.74
C ALA A 18 1.51 4.79 3.03
N HIS A 19 1.68 3.47 2.95
CA HIS A 19 1.99 2.62 4.10
C HIS A 19 3.33 2.99 4.72
N ALA A 20 4.39 3.09 3.91
CA ALA A 20 5.75 3.40 4.38
C ALA A 20 5.92 4.78 5.04
N LEU A 21 4.97 5.70 4.82
CA LEU A 21 5.05 7.08 5.33
C LEU A 21 4.00 7.39 6.40
N SER A 22 3.06 6.49 6.66
CA SER A 22 1.94 6.74 7.56
C SER A 22 1.99 5.83 8.77
N GLU A 23 1.95 6.42 9.97
CA GLU A 23 1.88 5.65 11.23
C GLU A 23 0.51 5.00 11.44
N ILE A 24 -0.55 5.62 10.91
CA ILE A 24 -1.94 5.16 11.02
C ILE A 24 -2.64 5.33 9.67
N VAL A 25 -3.32 4.29 9.20
CA VAL A 25 -4.18 4.34 8.01
C VAL A 25 -5.59 3.89 8.41
N ALA A 26 -6.51 4.82 8.54
CA ALA A 26 -7.93 4.52 8.80
C ALA A 26 -8.66 4.31 7.46
N ILE A 27 -9.25 3.12 7.27
CA ILE A 27 -9.79 2.69 5.97
C ILE A 27 -11.28 2.35 6.01
N TYR A 28 -11.96 2.51 4.87
CA TYR A 28 -13.28 1.98 4.58
C TYR A 28 -13.35 1.52 3.12
N PRO A 29 -13.82 0.30 2.81
CA PRO A 29 -13.78 -0.24 1.46
C PRO A 29 -14.77 0.46 0.52
N ILE A 30 -14.29 0.88 -0.65
CA ILE A 30 -15.10 1.42 -1.74
C ILE A 30 -14.39 1.22 -3.08
N THR A 31 -15.12 0.74 -4.09
CA THR A 31 -14.61 0.57 -5.46
C THR A 31 -14.26 1.94 -6.07
N PRO A 32 -13.10 2.13 -6.71
CA PRO A 32 -12.06 1.13 -7.07
C PRO A 32 -10.86 1.08 -6.11
N SER A 33 -10.92 1.72 -4.95
CA SER A 33 -9.76 1.94 -4.06
C SER A 33 -9.55 0.89 -2.96
N SER A 34 -10.47 -0.08 -2.81
CA SER A 34 -10.40 -1.07 -1.72
C SER A 34 -9.05 -1.79 -1.63
N SER A 35 -8.43 -2.12 -2.77
CA SER A 35 -7.14 -2.83 -2.79
C SER A 35 -5.98 -2.07 -2.13
N MET A 36 -6.05 -0.73 -2.01
CA MET A 36 -5.04 0.04 -1.29
C MET A 36 -5.08 -0.24 0.22
N GLY A 37 -6.29 -0.32 0.79
CA GLY A 37 -6.48 -0.60 2.21
C GLY A 37 -6.15 -2.05 2.55
N GLU A 38 -6.55 -2.98 1.68
CA GLU A 38 -6.22 -4.41 1.82
C GLU A 38 -4.70 -4.65 1.79
N LEU A 39 -3.97 -3.98 0.88
CA LEU A 39 -2.52 -4.09 0.82
C LEU A 39 -1.84 -3.48 2.07
N ALA A 40 -2.31 -2.33 2.55
CA ALA A 40 -1.76 -1.72 3.77
C ALA A 40 -1.96 -2.61 5.00
N ASP A 41 -3.13 -3.27 5.11
CA ASP A 41 -3.40 -4.26 6.16
C ASP A 41 -2.47 -5.49 6.04
N GLU A 42 -2.28 -6.02 4.84
CA GLU A 42 -1.39 -7.15 4.58
C GLU A 42 0.08 -6.84 4.91
N LEU A 43 0.59 -5.67 4.51
CA LEU A 43 1.96 -5.24 4.80
C LEU A 43 2.17 -5.05 6.32
N SER A 44 1.18 -4.45 7.00
CA SER A 44 1.20 -4.32 8.47
C SER A 44 1.25 -5.69 9.15
N ALA A 45 0.45 -6.66 8.68
CA ALA A 45 0.42 -8.02 9.22
C ALA A 45 1.74 -8.78 8.99
N LYS A 46 2.48 -8.46 7.93
CA LYS A 46 3.84 -8.97 7.66
C LYS A 46 4.93 -8.26 8.47
N GLY A 47 4.60 -7.16 9.15
CA GLY A 47 5.57 -6.32 9.85
C GLY A 47 6.43 -5.46 8.92
N GLU A 48 5.96 -5.21 7.70
CA GLU A 48 6.64 -4.37 6.70
C GLU A 48 6.24 -2.90 6.87
N THR A 49 6.58 -2.29 8.02
CA THR A 49 6.31 -0.89 8.36
C THR A 49 7.32 0.08 7.76
#